data_AF-A0A6J1WGB7-F1
#
_entry.id   AF-A0A6J1WGB7-F1
#
_cell.length_a   1.000
_cell.length_b   1.000
_cell.length_c   1.000
_cell.angle_alpha   90.00
_cell.angle_beta   90.00
_cell.angle_gamma   90.00
#
_symmetry.space_group_name_H-M   'P 1'
#
loop_
_entity.id
_entity.type
_entity.pdbx_description
1 polymer ?
#
loop_
_entity_poly.entity_id
_entity_poly.type
_entity_poly.pdbx_seq_one_letter_code
_entity_poly.pdbx_strand_id
1 'polypeptide(L)'
;MPVLELNGKVYAQSIATSRYLGRKYGLAGADIEEDFLIDQYVDFLNDIRAKAATVHYEPDAALKAKKHEENAKNLYPVLLGKLDDIIRKNNGHLVAGKVGLCHTVLVASYCFYNNVKLLTVILYAWILEGREHF
;
A
#
# COMPACT_ATOMS: atom_id res chain seq x y z
N MET A 1 4.31 17.38 1.38
CA MET A 1 2.95 17.23 1.96
C MET A 1 1.93 17.38 0.85
N PRO A 2 1.00 16.43 0.65
CA PRO A 2 -0.10 16.62 -0.28
C PRO A 2 -1.22 17.45 0.38
N VAL A 3 -1.74 18.43 -0.37
CA VAL A 3 -2.93 19.21 -0.04
C VAL A 3 -3.89 19.17 -1.23
N LEU A 4 -5.19 19.17 -0.94
CA LEU A 4 -6.24 19.26 -1.96
C LEU A 4 -7.00 20.56 -1.76
N GLU A 5 -7.05 21.39 -2.79
CA GLU A 5 -7.87 22.60 -2.79
C GLU A 5 -9.16 22.35 -3.59
N LEU A 6 -10.31 22.57 -2.95
CA LEU A 6 -11.62 22.45 -3.57
C LEU A 6 -12.50 23.63 -3.14
N ASN A 7 -13.03 24.37 -4.11
CA ASN A 7 -13.95 25.49 -3.88
C ASN A 7 -13.41 26.51 -2.86
N GLY A 8 -12.12 26.86 -2.96
CA GLY A 8 -11.47 27.79 -2.02
C GLY A 8 -11.21 27.25 -0.62
N LYS A 9 -11.47 25.96 -0.37
CA LYS A 9 -11.13 25.27 0.89
C LYS A 9 -9.95 24.34 0.70
N VAL A 10 -9.10 24.27 1.72
CA VAL A 10 -7.90 23.42 1.74
C VAL A 10 -8.14 22.20 2.62
N TYR A 11 -7.85 21.02 2.08
CA TYR A 11 -7.95 19.74 2.75
C TYR A 11 -6.57 19.06 2.77
N ALA A 12 -6.28 18.33 3.85
CA ALA A 12 -5.03 17.61 4.04
C ALA A 12 -5.30 16.12 4.31
N GLN A 13 -4.22 15.36 4.52
CA GLN A 13 -4.20 13.91 4.67
C GLN A 13 -4.48 13.16 3.36
N SER A 14 -3.44 12.48 2.86
CA SER A 14 -3.48 11.73 1.61
C SER A 14 -4.57 10.66 1.61
N ILE A 15 -4.64 9.82 2.65
CA ILE A 15 -5.63 8.72 2.73
C ILE A 15 -7.06 9.25 2.78
N ALA A 16 -7.33 10.25 3.62
CA ALA A 16 -8.67 10.85 3.72
C ALA A 16 -9.11 11.49 2.39
N THR A 17 -8.18 12.18 1.73
CA THR A 17 -8.38 12.77 0.41
C THR A 17 -8.66 11.70 -0.64
N SER A 18 -7.84 10.63 -0.69
CA SER A 18 -8.04 9.52 -1.61
C SER A 18 -9.40 8.86 -1.38
N ARG A 19 -9.83 8.68 -0.13
CA ARG A 19 -11.17 8.15 0.19
C ARG A 19 -12.29 9.03 -0.31
N TYR A 20 -12.18 10.35 -0.10
CA TYR A 20 -13.17 11.30 -0.63
C TYR A 20 -13.27 11.22 -2.16
N LEU A 21 -12.13 11.23 -2.86
CA LEU A 21 -12.11 11.12 -4.32
C LEU A 21 -12.60 9.74 -4.80
N GLY A 22 -12.28 8.67 -4.06
CA GLY A 22 -12.74 7.32 -4.34
C GLY A 22 -14.27 7.22 -4.29
N ARG A 23 -14.91 7.79 -3.26
CA ARG A 23 -16.38 7.91 -3.21
C ARG A 23 -16.93 8.72 -4.37
N LYS A 24 -16.29 9.85 -4.70
CA LYS A 24 -16.73 10.75 -5.78
C LYS A 24 -16.67 10.11 -7.17
N TYR A 25 -15.71 9.23 -7.41
CA TYR A 25 -15.44 8.63 -8.72
C TYR A 25 -15.72 7.12 -8.79
N GLY A 26 -16.50 6.57 -7.87
CA GLY A 26 -16.97 5.17 -7.94
C GLY A 26 -15.92 4.11 -7.63
N LEU A 27 -14.91 4.43 -6.83
CA LEU A 27 -13.87 3.50 -6.33
C LEU A 27 -14.07 3.09 -4.86
N ALA A 28 -15.20 3.49 -4.26
CA ALA A 28 -15.60 3.08 -2.92
C ALA A 28 -16.34 1.73 -2.94
N GLY A 29 -16.64 1.20 -1.75
CA GLY A 29 -17.49 0.03 -1.59
C GLY A 29 -18.91 0.29 -2.07
N ALA A 30 -19.64 -0.80 -2.37
CA ALA A 30 -21.07 -0.75 -2.68
C ALA A 30 -21.91 -0.50 -1.43
N ASP A 31 -21.42 -0.91 -0.26
CA ASP A 31 -22.03 -0.78 1.05
C ASP A 31 -20.99 -0.43 2.12
N ILE A 32 -21.45 -0.30 3.37
CA ILE A 32 -20.61 0.07 4.50
C ILE A 32 -19.60 -1.03 4.85
N GLU A 33 -19.95 -2.29 4.61
CA GLU A 33 -19.09 -3.44 4.85
C GLU A 33 -17.93 -3.50 3.85
N GLU A 34 -18.16 -3.26 2.57
CA GLU A 34 -17.12 -3.15 1.56
C GLU A 34 -16.21 -1.93 1.82
N ASP A 35 -16.79 -0.78 2.20
CA ASP A 35 -16.01 0.39 2.60
C ASP A 35 -15.11 0.10 3.81
N PHE A 36 -15.64 -0.62 4.81
CA PHE A 36 -14.88 -1.05 5.97
C PHE A 36 -13.70 -1.95 5.58
N LEU A 37 -13.91 -2.93 4.68
CA LEU A 37 -12.84 -3.79 4.18
C LEU A 37 -11.79 -3.00 3.39
N ILE A 38 -12.21 -2.04 2.58
CA ILE A 38 -11.29 -1.13 1.86
C ILE A 38 -10.42 -0.39 2.87
N ASP A 39 -11.02 0.19 3.91
CA ASP A 39 -10.30 0.94 4.93
C ASP A 39 -9.33 0.05 5.71
N GLN A 40 -9.76 -1.15 6.10
CA GLN A 40 -8.90 -2.13 6.77
C GLN A 40 -7.64 -2.44 5.95
N TYR A 41 -7.77 -2.65 4.64
CA TYR A 41 -6.62 -2.97 3.80
C TYR A 41 -5.78 -1.75 3.43
N VAL A 42 -6.37 -0.56 3.31
CA VAL A 42 -5.61 0.70 3.17
C VAL A 42 -4.73 0.94 4.40
N ASP A 43 -5.27 0.72 5.60
CA ASP A 43 -4.52 0.89 6.85
C ASP A 43 -3.42 -0.18 6.97
N PHE A 44 -3.71 -1.44 6.59
CA PHE A 44 -2.68 -2.48 6.54
C PHE A 44 -1.52 -2.12 5.60
N LEU A 45 -1.81 -1.57 4.41
CA LEU A 45 -0.78 -1.08 3.49
C LEU A 45 0.01 0.09 4.08
N ASN A 46 -0.65 0.99 4.81
CA ASN A 46 0.02 2.09 5.48
C ASN A 46 0.92 1.62 6.64
N ASP A 47 0.56 0.54 7.35
CA ASP A 47 1.41 -0.07 8.36
C ASP A 47 2.68 -0.67 7.76
N ILE A 48 2.56 -1.39 6.63
CA ILE A 48 3.71 -1.88 5.86
C ILE A 48 4.62 -0.70 5.48
N ARG A 49 4.01 0.40 5.03
CA ARG A 49 4.73 1.62 4.67
C ARG A 49 5.43 2.29 5.84
N ALA A 50 4.76 2.39 6.98
CA ALA A 50 5.37 2.95 8.19
C ALA A 50 6.60 2.13 8.60
N LYS A 51 6.53 0.80 8.57
CA LYS A 51 7.66 -0.09 8.88
C LYS A 51 8.81 0.03 7.87
N ALA A 52 8.52 0.19 6.60
CA ALA A 52 9.55 0.43 5.59
C ALA A 52 10.20 1.82 5.76
N ALA A 53 9.41 2.83 6.12
CA ALA A 53 9.88 4.19 6.35
C ALA A 53 10.86 4.29 7.54
N THR A 54 10.67 3.53 8.62
CA THR A 54 11.60 3.54 9.77
C THR A 54 13.01 3.07 9.39
N VAL A 55 13.13 2.19 8.38
CA VAL A 55 14.42 1.79 7.82
C VAL A 55 14.94 2.85 6.85
N HIS A 56 14.08 3.34 5.96
CA HIS A 56 14.49 4.29 4.93
C HIS A 56 15.09 5.58 5.50
N TYR A 57 14.42 6.14 6.51
CA TYR A 57 14.77 7.41 7.14
C TYR A 57 15.72 7.26 8.32
N GLU A 58 16.27 6.07 8.57
CA GLU A 58 17.33 5.89 9.56
C GLU A 58 18.61 6.63 9.09
N PRO A 59 19.11 7.62 9.85
CA PRO A 59 20.32 8.36 9.48
C PRO A 59 21.60 7.53 9.61
N ASP A 60 21.68 6.61 10.57
CA ASP A 60 22.88 5.79 10.75
C ASP A 60 22.92 4.63 9.74
N ALA A 61 23.96 4.58 8.92
CA ALA A 61 24.07 3.62 7.83
C ALA A 61 24.17 2.16 8.32
N ALA A 62 24.86 1.91 9.44
CA ALA A 62 25.02 0.56 9.98
C ALA A 62 23.72 0.07 10.62
N LEU A 63 23.04 0.93 11.38
CA LEU A 63 21.74 0.65 11.97
C LEU A 63 20.66 0.47 10.91
N LYS A 64 20.70 1.27 9.84
CA LYS A 64 19.81 1.12 8.67
C LYS A 64 19.97 -0.24 8.01
N ALA A 65 21.21 -0.66 7.75
CA ALA A 65 21.49 -1.97 7.16
C ALA A 65 21.00 -3.11 8.05
N LYS A 66 21.28 -3.04 9.36
CA LYS A 66 20.82 -4.03 10.35
C LYS A 66 19.29 -4.11 10.41
N LYS A 67 18.59 -2.97 10.54
CA LYS A 67 17.13 -2.92 10.54
C LYS A 67 16.52 -3.45 9.25
N HIS A 68 17.15 -3.16 8.11
CA HIS A 68 16.72 -3.69 6.82
C HIS A 68 16.83 -5.22 6.79
N GLU A 69 17.96 -5.77 7.20
CA GLU A 69 18.20 -7.21 7.23
C GLU A 69 17.22 -7.93 8.17
N GLU A 70 17.00 -7.39 9.37
CA GLU A 70 16.04 -7.91 10.33
C GLU A 70 14.62 -7.92 9.76
N ASN A 71 14.19 -6.82 9.14
CA ASN A 71 12.88 -6.73 8.52
C ASN A 71 12.74 -7.65 7.31
N ALA A 72 13.78 -7.77 6.48
CA ALA A 72 13.78 -8.66 5.32
C ALA A 72 13.66 -10.13 5.71
N LYS A 73 14.26 -10.55 6.83
CA LYS A 73 14.17 -11.93 7.33
C LYS A 73 12.86 -12.21 8.05
N ASN A 74 12.39 -11.29 8.89
CA ASN A 74 11.35 -11.60 9.88
C ASN A 74 10.00 -10.94 9.60
N LEU A 75 10.00 -9.72 9.04
CA LEU A 75 8.80 -8.88 8.97
C LEU A 75 8.16 -8.88 7.58
N TYR A 76 8.95 -8.55 6.54
CA TYR A 76 8.43 -8.43 5.17
C TYR A 76 7.83 -9.73 4.64
N PRO A 77 8.42 -10.92 4.85
CA PRO A 77 7.81 -12.16 4.37
C PRO A 77 6.42 -12.39 4.96
N VAL A 78 6.23 -12.07 6.25
CA VAL A 78 4.94 -12.23 6.93
C VAL A 78 3.91 -11.24 6.42
N LEU A 79 4.26 -9.96 6.31
CA LEU A 79 3.33 -8.92 5.88
C LEU A 79 2.96 -9.06 4.40
N LEU A 80 3.94 -9.31 3.54
CA LEU A 80 3.73 -9.49 2.10
C LEU A 80 3.01 -10.80 1.80
N GLY A 81 3.30 -11.88 2.55
CA GLY A 81 2.55 -13.14 2.45
C GLY A 81 1.07 -12.97 2.81
N LYS A 82 0.76 -12.22 3.87
CA LYS A 82 -0.64 -11.89 4.20
C LYS A 82 -1.32 -11.06 3.11
N LEU A 83 -0.62 -10.08 2.55
CA LEU A 83 -1.14 -9.26 1.44
C LEU A 83 -1.46 -10.13 0.22
N ASP A 84 -0.57 -11.05 -0.12
CA ASP A 84 -0.78 -12.02 -1.21
C ASP A 84 -2.01 -12.92 -0.97
N ASP A 85 -2.14 -13.46 0.24
CA ASP A 85 -3.30 -14.29 0.58
C ASP A 85 -4.61 -13.52 0.46
N ILE A 86 -4.63 -12.24 0.85
CA ILE A 86 -5.80 -11.36 0.69
C ILE A 86 -6.13 -11.20 -0.80
N ILE A 87 -5.13 -10.91 -1.64
CA ILE A 87 -5.30 -10.70 -3.08
C ILE A 87 -5.82 -11.98 -3.76
N ARG A 88 -5.24 -13.14 -3.42
CA ARG A 88 -5.68 -14.44 -3.96
C ARG A 88 -7.12 -14.77 -3.58
N LYS A 89 -7.48 -14.58 -2.30
CA LYS A 89 -8.84 -14.87 -1.80
C LYS A 89 -9.91 -13.99 -2.44
N ASN A 90 -9.52 -12.81 -2.92
CA ASN A 90 -10.40 -11.83 -3.55
C ASN A 90 -10.20 -11.75 -5.06
N ASN A 91 -9.80 -12.86 -5.71
CA ASN A 91 -9.71 -13.00 -7.16
C ASN A 91 -8.82 -11.94 -7.85
N GLY A 92 -7.64 -11.68 -7.29
CA GLY A 92 -6.69 -10.69 -7.81
C GLY A 92 -6.94 -9.26 -7.32
N HIS A 93 -7.97 -9.06 -6.49
CA HIS A 93 -8.31 -7.76 -5.93
C HIS A 93 -8.12 -7.71 -4.42
N LEU A 94 -8.14 -6.51 -3.83
CA LEU A 94 -8.11 -6.37 -2.37
C LEU A 94 -9.51 -6.53 -1.73
N VAL A 95 -10.57 -6.08 -2.40
CA VAL A 95 -11.95 -6.16 -1.90
C VAL A 95 -12.90 -6.47 -3.05
N ALA A 96 -13.87 -7.36 -2.81
CA ALA A 96 -15.04 -7.61 -3.66
C ALA A 96 -14.72 -7.92 -5.14
N GLY A 97 -13.55 -8.47 -5.44
CA GLY A 97 -13.18 -8.86 -6.81
C GLY A 97 -13.16 -7.69 -7.80
N LYS A 98 -13.00 -6.44 -7.34
CA LYS A 98 -13.00 -5.24 -8.18
C LYS A 98 -11.87 -4.28 -7.85
N VAL A 99 -11.49 -3.47 -8.84
CA VAL A 99 -10.58 -2.34 -8.62
C VAL A 99 -11.31 -1.30 -7.77
N GLY A 100 -10.65 -0.86 -6.71
CA GLY A 100 -11.17 0.13 -5.76
C GLY A 100 -10.05 0.98 -5.18
N LEU A 101 -10.41 1.89 -4.27
CA LEU A 101 -9.50 2.84 -3.63
C LEU A 101 -8.21 2.19 -3.11
N CYS A 102 -8.33 1.06 -2.42
CA CYS A 102 -7.21 0.31 -1.88
C CYS A 102 -6.16 -0.09 -2.93
N HIS A 103 -6.56 -0.34 -4.19
CA HIS A 103 -5.64 -0.63 -5.29
C HIS A 103 -4.85 0.62 -5.70
N THR A 104 -5.49 1.79 -5.69
CA THR A 104 -4.79 3.05 -6.00
C THR A 104 -3.72 3.36 -4.95
N VAL A 105 -4.00 3.07 -3.68
CA VAL A 105 -3.05 3.21 -2.57
C VAL A 105 -1.91 2.18 -2.68
N LEU A 106 -2.22 0.93 -3.04
CA LEU A 106 -1.22 -0.11 -3.28
C LEU A 106 -0.26 0.29 -4.42
N VAL A 107 -0.81 0.69 -5.58
CA VAL A 107 -0.01 1.10 -6.75
C VAL A 107 0.84 2.34 -6.43
N ALA A 108 0.25 3.36 -5.79
CA ALA A 108 1.00 4.55 -5.38
C ALA A 108 2.17 4.20 -4.44
N SER A 109 1.94 3.29 -3.49
CA SER A 109 2.98 2.80 -2.58
C SER A 109 4.07 2.06 -3.35
N TYR A 110 3.70 1.17 -4.28
CA TYR A 110 4.64 0.45 -5.14
C TYR A 110 5.52 1.38 -5.98
N CYS A 111 4.91 2.37 -6.65
CA CYS A 111 5.63 3.36 -7.42
C CYS A 111 6.62 4.15 -6.55
N PHE A 112 6.23 4.53 -5.33
CA PHE A 112 7.13 5.18 -4.40
C PHE A 112 8.35 4.30 -4.09
N TYR A 113 8.13 3.03 -3.72
CA TYR A 113 9.23 2.15 -3.33
C TYR A 113 10.19 1.79 -4.45
N ASN A 114 9.71 1.64 -5.69
CA ASN A 114 10.60 1.41 -6.82
C ASN A 114 11.45 2.65 -7.12
N ASN A 115 10.85 3.85 -7.06
CA ASN A 115 11.58 5.10 -7.26
C ASN A 115 12.61 5.35 -6.14
N VAL A 116 12.31 4.99 -4.90
CA VAL A 116 13.26 5.14 -3.77
C VAL A 116 14.13 3.89 -3.51
N LYS A 117 14.12 2.92 -4.43
CA LYS A 117 14.85 1.63 -4.34
C LYS A 117 14.67 0.88 -3.01
N LEU A 118 13.51 1.00 -2.38
CA LEU A 118 13.26 0.45 -1.04
C LEU A 118 12.83 -1.02 -1.06
N LEU A 119 12.23 -1.46 -2.17
CA LEU A 119 11.65 -2.81 -2.32
C LEU A 119 12.00 -3.47 -3.67
N THR A 120 12.92 -2.89 -4.44
CA THR A 120 13.22 -3.26 -5.83
C THR A 120 13.77 -4.67 -6.03
N VAL A 121 14.13 -5.40 -4.98
CA VAL A 121 14.67 -6.77 -5.12
C VAL A 121 13.66 -7.84 -4.71
N ILE A 122 12.75 -7.55 -3.77
CA ILE A 122 11.82 -8.56 -3.25
C ILE A 122 10.47 -8.51 -3.98
N LEU A 123 9.92 -7.31 -4.25
CA LEU A 123 8.64 -7.21 -4.97
C LEU A 123 8.80 -7.28 -6.49
N TYR A 124 9.96 -6.90 -7.03
CA TYR A 124 10.21 -6.93 -8.48
C TYR A 124 10.38 -8.37 -8.97
N ALA A 125 11.09 -9.22 -8.22
CA ALA A 125 11.10 -10.67 -8.44
C ALA A 125 9.71 -11.28 -8.23
N TRP A 126 8.97 -10.83 -7.21
CA TRP A 126 7.67 -11.41 -6.87
C TRP A 126 6.53 -11.07 -7.86
N ILE A 127 6.54 -9.87 -8.46
CA ILE A 127 5.54 -9.45 -9.45
C ILE A 127 5.92 -9.88 -10.86
N LEU A 128 7.20 -9.79 -11.27
CA LEU A 128 7.61 -10.06 -12.65
C LEU A 128 8.05 -11.51 -12.90
N GLU A 129 8.58 -12.23 -11.90
CA GLU A 129 9.04 -13.61 -12.11
C GLU A 129 7.96 -14.67 -11.80
N GLY A 130 6.72 -14.28 -11.47
CA GLY A 130 5.81 -15.21 -10.80
C GLY A 130 4.32 -15.22 -11.07
N ARG A 131 3.65 -14.27 -11.74
CA ARG A 131 2.22 -14.41 -12.09
C ARG A 131 1.78 -13.58 -13.29
N GLU A 132 1.59 -14.25 -14.43
CA GLU A 132 0.86 -13.77 -15.62
C GLU A 132 -0.67 -13.74 -15.45
N HIS A 133 -1.16 -13.26 -14.31
CA HIS A 133 -2.61 -13.21 -14.05
C HIS A 133 -3.04 -11.78 -13.75
N PHE A 134 -2.97 -10.96 -14.80
CA PHE A 134 -3.90 -9.85 -15.05
C PHE A 134 -4.55 -10.09 -16.40
#